data_AF-A0A212QPL5-F1
#
_entry.id   AF-A0A212QPL5-F1
#
_cell.length_a   1.000
_cell.length_b   1.000
_cell.length_c   1.000
_cell.angle_alpha   90.00
_cell.angle_beta   90.00
_cell.angle_gamma   90.00
#
_symmetry.space_group_name_H-M   'P 1'
#
loop_
_entity.id
_entity.type
_entity.pdbx_description
1 polymer ?
#
loop_
_entity_poly.entity_id
_entity_poly.type
_entity_poly.pdbx_seq_one_letter_code
_entity_poly.pdbx_strand_id
1 'polypeptide(L)' 'MPQTEPVEAQFCFGDNITIRNISDLKDDLLGHLTLAGRLTLVIDDDALVDLSGVQLIVAAQAFARREGKALRLARPA' A
#
# COMPACT_ATOMS: atom_id res chain seq x y z
N MET A 1 20.68 -11.31 -20.28
CA MET A 1 19.42 -11.48 -19.50
C MET A 1 18.84 -10.09 -19.33
N PRO A 2 17.72 -9.73 -19.99
CA PRO A 2 17.07 -8.46 -19.67
C PRO A 2 16.48 -8.60 -18.26
N GLN A 3 16.95 -7.77 -17.34
CA GLN A 3 16.34 -7.64 -16.03
C GLN A 3 14.99 -6.96 -16.26
N THR A 4 13.90 -7.71 -16.26
CA THR A 4 12.56 -7.13 -16.17
C THR A 4 12.46 -6.49 -14.79
N GLU A 5 12.79 -5.21 -14.72
CA GLU A 5 12.60 -4.41 -13.52
C GLU A 5 11.12 -4.50 -13.14
N PRO A 6 10.80 -4.87 -11.89
CA PRO A 6 9.42 -4.96 -11.47
C PRO A 6 8.78 -3.58 -11.63
N VAL A 7 7.63 -3.53 -12.29
CA VAL A 7 6.86 -2.29 -12.45
C VAL A 7 6.65 -1.67 -11.07
N GLU A 8 7.27 -0.52 -10.88
CA GLU A 8 7.24 0.25 -9.65
C GLU A 8 6.10 1.26 -9.74
N ALA A 9 5.20 1.20 -8.77
CA ALA A 9 4.05 2.08 -8.68
C ALA A 9 4.10 2.85 -7.35
N GLN A 10 3.55 4.05 -7.37
CA GLN A 10 3.35 4.87 -6.19
C GLN A 10 1.85 5.07 -5.97
N PHE A 11 1.41 4.95 -4.72
CA PHE A 11 0.03 5.19 -4.34
C PHE A 11 0.00 6.15 -3.15
N CYS A 12 -0.70 7.27 -3.33
CA CYS A 12 -0.74 8.35 -2.34
C CYS A 12 -2.11 8.39 -1.68
N PHE A 13 -2.13 8.33 -0.35
CA PHE A 13 -3.31 8.59 0.46
C PHE A 13 -3.30 10.06 0.90
N GLY A 14 -4.24 10.85 0.38
CA GLY A 14 -4.46 12.24 0.80
C GLY A 14 -5.51 12.39 1.90
N ASP A 15 -6.28 11.33 2.19
CA ASP A 15 -7.35 11.34 3.18
C ASP A 15 -6.99 10.52 4.42
N ASN A 16 -7.67 10.79 5.54
CA ASN A 16 -7.56 10.01 6.78
C ASN A 16 -7.87 8.53 6.52
N ILE A 17 -7.03 7.63 7.01
CA ILE A 17 -7.23 6.18 6.92
C ILE A 17 -7.94 5.74 8.19
N THR A 18 -9.26 5.52 8.09
CA THR A 18 -10.09 5.17 9.24
C THR A 18 -10.95 3.95 8.94
N ILE A 19 -11.55 3.36 9.97
CA ILE A 19 -12.49 2.24 9.79
C ILE A 19 -13.67 2.56 8.85
N ARG A 20 -13.99 3.84 8.62
CA ARG A 20 -15.10 4.25 7.74
C ARG A 20 -14.81 4.07 6.26
N ASN A 21 -13.55 4.20 5.85
CA ASN A 21 -13.11 4.09 4.45
C ASN A 21 -12.15 2.93 4.22
N ILE A 22 -11.80 2.16 5.25
CA ILE A 22 -10.82 1.08 5.17
C ILE A 22 -11.17 0.00 4.13
N SER A 23 -12.45 -0.27 3.90
CA SER A 23 -12.90 -1.26 2.91
C SER A 23 -12.56 -0.83 1.50
N ASP A 24 -12.85 0.43 1.16
CA ASP A 24 -12.57 1.01 -0.16
C ASP A 24 -11.05 1.07 -0.38
N LEU A 25 -10.30 1.52 0.64
CA LEU A 25 -8.85 1.59 0.59
C LEU A 25 -8.21 0.20 0.41
N LYS A 26 -8.79 -0.84 1.01
CA LYS A 26 -8.33 -2.22 0.85
C LYS A 26 -8.51 -2.69 -0.60
N ASP A 27 -9.65 -2.40 -1.21
CA ASP A 27 -9.92 -2.80 -2.60
C ASP A 27 -9.00 -2.06 -3.59
N ASP A 28 -8.81 -0.75 -3.41
CA ASP A 28 -7.88 0.05 -4.21
C ASP A 28 -6.43 -0.43 -4.07
N LEU A 29 -5.98 -0.66 -2.83
CA LEU A 29 -4.63 -1.13 -2.53
C LEU A 29 -4.34 -2.49 -3.17
N LEU A 30 -5.31 -3.41 -3.11
CA LEU A 30 -5.19 -4.72 -3.76
C LEU A 30 -5.17 -4.62 -5.27
N GLY A 31 -5.96 -3.71 -5.86
CA GLY A 31 -5.92 -3.40 -7.29
C GLY A 31 -4.52 -2.98 -7.74
N HIS A 32 -3.94 -1.99 -7.03
CA HIS A 32 -2.58 -1.52 -7.30
C HIS A 32 -1.52 -2.61 -7.08
N LEU A 33 -1.62 -3.39 -6.00
CA LEU A 33 -0.72 -4.51 -5.75
C LEU A 33 -0.84 -5.62 -6.79
N THR A 34 -2.00 -5.81 -7.41
CA THR A 34 -2.19 -6.82 -8.46
C THR A 34 -1.42 -6.44 -9.72
N LEU A 35 -1.42 -5.15 -10.06
CA LEU A 35 -0.79 -4.60 -11.26
C LEU A 35 0.71 -4.35 -11.11
N ALA A 36 1.17 -3.97 -9.91
CA ALA A 36 2.57 -3.60 -9.67
C ALA A 36 3.39 -4.76 -9.08
N GLY A 37 4.67 -4.84 -9.45
CA GLY A 37 5.64 -5.74 -8.80
C GLY A 37 6.21 -5.13 -7.51
N ARG A 38 6.26 -3.79 -7.44
CA ARG A 38 6.64 -3.02 -6.26
C ARG A 38 5.68 -1.84 -6.10
N LEU A 39 5.15 -1.67 -4.90
CA LEU A 39 4.27 -0.56 -4.54
C LEU A 39 4.87 0.26 -3.40
N THR A 40 4.99 1.56 -3.62
CA THR A 40 5.39 2.53 -2.59
C THR A 40 4.16 3.32 -2.16
N LEU A 41 3.78 3.16 -0.89
CA LEU A 41 2.71 3.90 -0.25
C LEU A 41 3.22 5.24 0.27
N VAL A 42 2.56 6.32 -0.09
CA VAL A 42 2.75 7.64 0.49
C VAL A 42 1.50 7.96 1.31
N ILE A 43 1.70 8.27 2.58
CA ILE A 43 0.65 8.76 3.47
C ILE A 43 1.01 10.21 3.73
N ASP A 44 0.05 11.13 3.53
CA ASP A 44 0.26 12.54 3.80
C ASP A 44 0.62 12.76 5.29
N ASP A 45 1.50 13.72 5.57
CA ASP A 45 1.97 13.99 6.94
C ASP A 45 0.82 14.46 7.85
N ASP A 46 -0.25 15.02 7.27
CA ASP A 46 -1.45 15.46 7.99
C ASP A 46 -2.56 14.38 8.07
N ALA A 47 -2.37 13.22 7.46
CA ALA A 47 -3.38 12.15 7.45
C ALA A 47 -3.40 11.37 8.76
N LEU A 48 -4.57 11.30 9.40
CA LEU A 48 -4.79 10.44 10.56
C LEU A 48 -4.98 8.99 10.12
N VAL A 49 -4.11 8.11 10.61
CA VAL A 49 -4.20 6.66 10.41
C VAL A 49 -4.61 6.01 11.73
N ASP A 50 -5.81 5.41 11.76
CA ASP A 50 -6.23 4.64 12.92
C ASP A 50 -5.62 3.23 12.93
N LEU A 51 -5.91 2.47 14.00
CA LEU A 51 -5.41 1.10 14.13
C LEU A 51 -5.84 0.19 12.97
N SER A 52 -7.04 0.37 12.42
CA SER A 52 -7.51 -0.42 11.27
C SER A 52 -6.72 -0.10 10.00
N GLY A 53 -6.31 1.17 9.82
CA GLY A 53 -5.36 1.59 8.78
C GLY A 53 -4.02 0.89 8.89
N VAL A 54 -3.43 0.89 10.08
CA VAL A 54 -2.15 0.19 10.33
C VAL A 54 -2.28 -1.31 10.05
N GLN A 55 -3.36 -1.94 10.51
CA GLN A 55 -3.63 -3.36 10.26
C GLN A 55 -3.76 -3.68 8.77
N LEU A 56 -4.42 -2.83 7.99
CA LEU A 56 -4.52 -2.98 6.54
C LEU A 56 -3.14 -2.92 5.88
N ILE A 57 -2.30 -1.94 6.23
CA ILE A 57 -0.96 -1.79 5.67
C ILE A 57 -0.10 -3.03 5.97
N VAL A 58 -0.15 -3.53 7.21
CA VAL A 58 0.58 -4.75 7.61
C VAL A 58 0.08 -5.97 6.84
N ALA A 59 -1.24 -6.15 6.73
CA ALA A 59 -1.84 -7.25 5.98
C ALA A 59 -1.48 -7.20 4.49
N ALA A 60 -1.52 -6.02 3.88
CA ALA A 60 -1.14 -5.79 2.50
C ALA A 60 0.35 -6.05 2.26
N GLN A 61 1.22 -5.69 3.22
CA GLN A 61 2.64 -6.01 3.14
C GLN A 61 2.90 -7.53 3.21
N ALA A 62 2.18 -8.25 4.08
CA ALA A 62 2.26 -9.70 4.16
C ALA A 62 1.76 -10.37 2.87
N PHE A 63 0.65 -9.88 2.31
CA PHE A 63 0.13 -10.32 1.03
C PHE A 63 1.15 -10.10 -0.09
N ALA A 64 1.70 -8.89 -0.24
CA ALA A 64 2.69 -8.60 -1.26
C ALA A 64 3.91 -9.54 -1.17
N ARG A 65 4.44 -9.77 0.04
CA ARG A 65 5.56 -10.70 0.24
C ARG A 65 5.23 -12.13 -0.18
N ARG A 66 4.02 -12.61 0.13
CA ARG A 66 3.57 -13.96 -0.26
C ARG A 66 3.50 -14.11 -1.78
N GLU A 67 3.11 -13.05 -2.49
CA GLU A 67 3.01 -13.01 -3.95
C GLU A 67 4.36 -12.69 -4.64
N GLY A 68 5.47 -12.62 -3.90
CA GLY A 68 6.79 -12.26 -4.44
C GLY A 68 6.93 -10.78 -4.85
N LYS A 69 6.00 -9.94 -4.39
CA LYS A 69 5.95 -8.49 -4.62
C LYS A 69 6.49 -7.74 -3.40
N ALA A 70 6.66 -6.42 -3.54
CA ALA A 70 7.05 -5.57 -2.42
C ALA A 70 6.04 -4.45 -2.18
N LEU A 71 5.73 -4.21 -0.91
CA LEU A 71 5.02 -3.01 -0.44
C LEU A 71 5.87 -2.30 0.61
N ARG A 72 6.09 -1.00 0.41
CA ARG A 72 6.90 -0.14 1.29
C ARG A 72 6.17 1.15 1.56
N LEU A 73 6.45 1.75 2.73
CA LEU A 73 6.07 3.13 3.00
C LEU A 73 7.20 4.05 2.50
N ALA A 74 6.85 5.15 1.84
CA ALA A 74 7.80 6.15 1.38
C ALA A 74 8.51 6.85 2.57
N ARG A 75 7.79 6.98 3.68
CA ARG A 75 8.25 7.55 4.94
C ARG A 75 7.62 6.78 6.10
N PRO A 76 8.21 6.80 7.31
CA PRO A 76 7.49 6.35 8.50
C PRO A 76 6.18 7.13 8.61
N ALA A 77 5.07 6.42 8.83
CA ALA A 77 3.77 7.00 9.12
C ALA A 77 3.62 7.30 10.61
#